data_AF-A0A536YWD5-F1
#
_entry.id   AF-A0A536YWD5-F1
#
_cell.length_a   1.000
_cell.length_b   1.000
_cell.length_c   1.000
_cell.angle_alpha   90.00
_cell.angle_beta   90.00
_cell.angle_gamma   90.00
#
_symmetry.space_group_name_H-M   'P 1'
#
loop_
_entity.id
_entity.type
_entity.pdbx_description
1 polymer ?
#
loop_
_entity_poly.entity_id
_entity_poly.type
_entity_poly.pdbx_seq_one_letter_code
_entity_poly.pdbx_strand_id
1 'polypeptide(L)'
;MTRDHVDGVIALSNLLIMRQPSAIAEFAAKYRTATISGWEDFAVDGNLMSYGPNLKHAWRQVAATYVDKILKGAKPANLAVQQPTEFQLVINQRTARALGLKVPSSLLLRADRVIE
;
A
#
# COMPACT_ATOMS: atom_id res chain seq x y z
N MET A 1 7.66 3.74 -34.90
CA MET A 1 6.80 4.32 -33.83
C MET A 1 7.28 3.73 -32.51
N THR A 2 8.06 4.49 -31.76
CA THR A 2 8.42 4.15 -30.37
C THR A 2 7.12 4.09 -29.58
N ARG A 3 6.78 2.92 -29.04
CA ARG A 3 5.71 2.79 -28.05
C ARG A 3 6.12 3.65 -26.85
N ASP A 4 5.25 4.55 -26.39
CA ASP A 4 5.43 5.23 -25.12
C ASP A 4 5.45 4.16 -24.02
N HIS A 5 6.67 3.84 -23.55
CA HIS A 5 6.88 2.90 -22.46
C HIS A 5 6.71 3.66 -21.14
N VAL A 6 5.81 3.17 -20.29
CA VAL A 6 5.62 3.70 -18.94
C VAL A 6 6.58 2.98 -18.00
N ASP A 7 7.49 3.75 -17.40
CA ASP A 7 8.51 3.22 -16.47
C ASP A 7 7.93 2.79 -15.12
N GLY A 8 6.80 3.40 -14.71
CA GLY A 8 6.15 3.07 -13.45
C GLY A 8 4.70 3.56 -13.35
N VAL A 9 3.93 2.86 -12.51
CA VAL A 9 2.53 3.19 -12.20
C VAL A 9 2.38 3.41 -10.70
N ILE A 10 1.67 4.48 -10.35
CA ILE A 10 1.18 4.69 -8.99
C ILE A 10 -0.31 4.32 -9.00
N ALA A 11 -0.65 3.20 -8.38
CA ALA A 11 -2.02 2.74 -8.21
C ALA A 11 -2.67 3.54 -7.07
N LEU A 12 -3.19 4.73 -7.41
CA LEU A 12 -3.85 5.61 -6.45
C LEU A 12 -5.13 4.98 -5.90
N SER A 13 -5.33 5.18 -4.60
CA SER A 13 -6.46 4.60 -3.87
C SER A 13 -7.79 5.16 -4.36
N ASN A 14 -8.61 4.29 -4.94
CA ASN A 14 -10.04 4.51 -5.13
C ASN A 14 -10.78 3.16 -5.08
N LEU A 15 -12.10 3.19 -4.98
CA LEU A 15 -12.91 1.97 -4.79
C LEU A 15 -12.75 0.92 -5.90
N LEU A 16 -12.47 1.34 -7.14
CA LEU A 16 -12.25 0.43 -8.25
C LEU A 16 -10.85 -0.21 -8.16
N ILE A 17 -9.83 0.63 -7.99
CA ILE A 17 -8.42 0.22 -7.96
C ILE A 17 -8.14 -0.71 -6.78
N MET A 18 -8.70 -0.40 -5.61
CA MET A 18 -8.52 -1.21 -4.38
C MET A 18 -9.10 -2.63 -4.49
N ARG A 19 -9.97 -2.90 -5.47
CA ARG A 19 -10.53 -4.24 -5.72
C ARG A 19 -9.78 -5.02 -6.79
N GLN A 20 -8.79 -4.40 -7.43
CA GLN A 20 -8.09 -4.96 -8.58
C GLN A 20 -6.55 -5.08 -8.38
N PRO A 21 -6.01 -5.30 -7.17
CA PRO A 21 -4.56 -5.32 -6.99
C PRO A 21 -3.87 -6.44 -7.81
N SER A 22 -4.47 -7.64 -7.90
CA SER A 22 -3.94 -8.74 -8.71
C SER A 22 -4.02 -8.46 -10.21
N ALA A 23 -5.14 -7.92 -10.71
CA ALA A 23 -5.29 -7.59 -12.13
C ALA A 23 -4.30 -6.49 -12.56
N ILE A 24 -4.05 -5.51 -11.68
CA ILE A 24 -3.02 -4.48 -11.90
C ILE A 24 -1.62 -5.11 -11.91
N ALA A 25 -1.33 -6.03 -10.99
CA ALA A 25 -0.05 -6.74 -10.95
C ALA A 25 0.17 -7.57 -12.24
N GLU A 26 -0.84 -8.28 -12.72
CA GLU A 26 -0.79 -9.06 -13.97
C GLU A 26 -0.53 -8.16 -15.19
N PHE A 27 -1.24 -7.03 -15.27
CA PHE A 27 -1.01 -6.04 -16.32
C PHE A 27 0.41 -5.48 -16.25
N ALA A 28 0.85 -5.06 -15.07
CA ALA A 28 2.18 -4.50 -14.84
C ALA A 28 3.28 -5.51 -15.20
N ALA A 29 3.12 -6.78 -14.84
CA ALA A 29 4.05 -7.86 -15.20
C ALA A 29 4.12 -8.06 -16.72
N LYS A 30 2.97 -8.05 -17.41
CA LYS A 30 2.89 -8.19 -18.88
C LYS A 30 3.67 -7.09 -19.62
N TYR A 31 3.67 -5.87 -19.10
CA TYR A 31 4.36 -4.73 -19.70
C TYR A 31 5.71 -4.40 -19.04
N ARG A 32 6.14 -5.21 -18.07
CA ARG A 32 7.38 -5.03 -17.29
C ARG A 32 7.46 -3.67 -16.59
N THR A 33 6.32 -3.16 -16.12
CA THR A 33 6.22 -1.86 -15.46
C THR A 33 6.19 -2.02 -13.94
N ALA A 34 6.98 -1.22 -13.23
CA ALA A 34 6.97 -1.21 -11.77
C ALA A 34 5.68 -0.55 -11.25
N THR A 35 5.02 -1.14 -10.24
CA THR A 35 3.79 -0.57 -9.66
C THR A 35 3.88 -0.41 -8.15
N ILE A 36 3.51 0.77 -7.65
CA ILE A 36 3.43 1.11 -6.23
C ILE A 36 2.01 1.54 -5.83
N SER A 37 1.61 1.24 -4.59
CA SER A 37 0.33 1.67 -4.00
C SER A 37 0.49 2.16 -2.55
N GLY A 38 -0.56 2.77 -2.00
CA GLY A 38 -0.64 3.15 -0.58
C GLY A 38 -1.07 2.02 0.36
N TRP A 39 -1.52 0.88 -0.15
CA TRP A 39 -2.06 -0.22 0.65
C TRP A 39 -1.24 -1.49 0.51
N GLU A 40 -0.99 -2.18 1.63
CA GLU A 40 -0.14 -3.38 1.68
C GLU A 40 -0.61 -4.50 0.76
N ASP A 41 -1.93 -4.63 0.57
CA ASP A 41 -2.54 -5.68 -0.24
C ASP A 41 -2.01 -5.67 -1.67
N PHE A 42 -1.65 -4.51 -2.22
CA PHE A 42 -1.07 -4.44 -3.57
C PHE A 42 0.28 -5.14 -3.66
N ALA A 43 1.16 -4.94 -2.68
CA ALA A 43 2.45 -5.62 -2.66
C ALA A 43 2.27 -7.12 -2.42
N VAL A 44 1.32 -7.50 -1.57
CA VAL A 44 0.94 -8.91 -1.32
C VAL A 44 0.44 -9.58 -2.60
N ASP A 45 -0.39 -8.89 -3.37
CA ASP A 45 -1.05 -9.42 -4.57
C ASP A 45 -0.21 -9.28 -5.85
N GLY A 46 1.09 -9.01 -5.71
CA GLY A 46 2.06 -9.13 -6.80
C GLY A 46 2.57 -7.81 -7.39
N ASN A 47 2.11 -6.65 -6.91
CA ASN A 47 2.73 -5.36 -7.27
C ASN A 47 4.10 -5.23 -6.61
N LEU A 48 4.94 -4.30 -7.10
CA LEU A 48 6.33 -4.20 -6.66
C LEU A 48 6.47 -3.83 -5.18
N MET A 49 5.73 -2.82 -4.74
CA MET A 49 5.80 -2.35 -3.36
C MET A 49 4.57 -1.53 -2.97
N SER A 50 4.44 -1.25 -1.68
CA SER A 50 3.48 -0.29 -1.16
C SER A 50 4.09 0.53 -0.04
N TYR A 51 3.64 1.77 0.10
CA TYR A 51 3.97 2.62 1.23
C TYR A 51 2.78 3.47 1.63
N GLY A 52 2.29 3.28 2.84
CA GLY A 52 1.16 4.05 3.35
C GLY A 52 0.74 3.64 4.76
N PRO A 53 -0.39 4.19 5.24
CA PRO A 53 -0.87 3.94 6.59
C PRO A 53 -1.05 2.45 6.88
N ASN A 54 -0.68 2.03 8.09
CA ASN A 54 -1.03 0.70 8.57
C ASN A 54 -2.54 0.67 8.88
N LEU A 55 -3.33 0.16 7.93
CA LEU A 55 -4.79 0.07 8.06
C LEU A 55 -5.20 -0.76 9.28
N LYS A 56 -4.54 -1.89 9.54
CA LYS A 56 -4.86 -2.75 10.70
C LYS A 56 -4.69 -1.98 12.00
N HIS A 57 -3.60 -1.21 12.13
CA HIS A 57 -3.38 -0.31 13.25
C HIS A 57 -4.45 0.80 13.31
N ALA A 58 -4.72 1.48 12.19
CA ALA A 58 -5.71 2.54 12.12
C ALA A 58 -7.12 2.07 12.55
N TRP A 59 -7.58 0.91 12.08
CA TRP A 59 -8.87 0.34 12.49
C TRP A 59 -8.87 -0.05 13.97
N ARG A 60 -7.80 -0.71 14.45
CA ARG A 60 -7.75 -1.21 15.83
C ARG A 60 -7.61 -0.11 16.87
N GLN A 61 -6.84 0.93 16.59
CA GLN A 61 -6.57 1.98 17.58
C GLN A 61 -7.46 3.20 17.37
N VAL A 62 -7.47 3.76 16.16
CA VAL A 62 -8.14 5.04 15.90
C VAL A 62 -9.66 4.85 15.93
N ALA A 63 -10.17 3.87 15.18
CA ALA A 63 -11.62 3.62 15.15
C ALA A 63 -12.16 3.13 16.50
N ALA A 64 -11.44 2.22 17.17
CA ALA A 64 -11.85 1.76 18.50
C ALA A 64 -11.88 2.90 19.54
N THR A 65 -10.93 3.84 19.48
CA THR A 65 -10.92 5.01 20.36
C THR A 65 -12.12 5.92 20.12
N TYR A 66 -12.51 6.14 18.87
CA TYR A 66 -13.73 6.91 18.58
C TYR A 66 -14.98 6.21 19.08
N VAL A 67 -15.10 4.90 18.81
CA VAL A 67 -16.25 4.10 19.27
C VAL A 67 -16.35 4.13 20.80
N ASP A 68 -15.25 3.90 21.52
CA ASP A 68 -15.23 3.95 22.99
C ASP A 68 -15.69 5.32 23.53
N LYS A 69 -15.16 6.42 22.98
CA LYS A 69 -15.55 7.78 23.40
C LYS A 69 -17.02 8.06 23.13
N ILE A 70 -17.52 7.69 21.95
CA ILE A 70 -18.92 7.91 21.56
C ILE A 70 -19.86 7.09 22.46
N LEU A 71 -19.52 5.82 22.72
CA LEU A 71 -20.32 4.95 23.60
C LEU A 71 -20.33 5.46 25.06
N LYS A 72 -19.29 6.18 25.49
CA LYS A 72 -19.23 6.88 26.79
C LYS A 72 -19.92 8.26 26.79
N GLY A 73 -20.57 8.66 25.70
CA GLY A 73 -21.37 9.89 25.61
C GLY A 73 -20.69 11.09 24.98
N ALA A 74 -19.47 10.94 24.43
CA ALA A 74 -18.85 12.03 23.67
C ALA A 74 -19.62 12.33 22.38
N LYS A 75 -19.87 13.62 22.10
CA LYS A 75 -20.51 14.05 20.85
C LYS A 75 -19.51 13.94 19.69
N PRO A 76 -19.84 13.28 18.56
CA PRO A 76 -18.94 13.16 17.40
C PRO A 76 -18.38 14.49 16.90
N ALA A 77 -19.20 15.57 16.92
CA ALA A 77 -18.79 16.91 16.50
C ALA A 77 -17.65 17.51 17.35
N ASN A 78 -17.41 16.99 18.55
CA ASN A 78 -16.34 17.45 19.45
C ASN A 78 -15.07 16.58 19.37
N LEU A 79 -15.11 15.48 18.59
CA LEU A 79 -13.98 14.58 18.46
C LEU A 79 -13.09 15.04 17.29
N ALA A 80 -11.85 15.41 17.61
CA ALA A 80 -10.86 15.80 16.59
C ALA A 80 -10.60 14.65 15.62
N VAL A 81 -10.41 14.99 14.33
CA VAL A 81 -9.99 14.04 13.29
C VAL A 81 -8.56 13.58 13.57
N GLN A 82 -8.36 12.28 13.64
CA GLN A 82 -7.07 11.64 13.88
C GLN A 82 -6.45 11.24 12.55
N GLN A 83 -5.19 11.62 12.37
CA GLN A 83 -4.37 11.19 11.24
C GLN A 83 -3.65 9.88 11.60
N PRO A 84 -3.37 9.00 10.62
CA PRO A 84 -2.54 7.83 10.87
C PRO A 84 -1.14 8.24 11.34
N THR A 85 -0.65 7.59 12.38
CA THR A 85 0.70 7.79 12.93
C THR A 85 1.66 6.68 12.57
N GLU A 86 1.15 5.53 12.13
CA GLU A 86 1.92 4.37 11.72
C GLU A 86 1.80 4.15 10.22
N PHE A 87 2.95 4.03 9.57
CA PHE A 87 3.09 3.78 8.14
C PHE A 87 3.91 2.52 7.95
N GLN A 88 3.64 1.81 6.86
CA GLN A 88 4.33 0.57 6.53
C GLN A 88 4.86 0.61 5.10
N LEU A 89 6.11 0.21 4.93
CA LEU A 89 6.75 -0.09 3.65
C LEU A 89 6.78 -1.60 3.44
N VAL A 90 6.05 -2.08 2.43
CA VAL A 90 6.04 -3.49 2.04
C VAL A 90 6.66 -3.64 0.66
N ILE A 91 7.66 -4.50 0.52
CA ILE A 91 8.38 -4.73 -0.74
C ILE A 91 8.19 -6.17 -1.19
N ASN A 92 7.78 -6.36 -2.45
CA ASN A 92 7.71 -7.66 -3.08
C ASN A 92 9.00 -7.95 -3.87
N GLN A 93 9.91 -8.69 -3.23
CA GLN A 93 11.20 -9.04 -3.80
C GLN A 93 11.07 -10.05 -4.94
N ARG A 94 10.05 -10.92 -4.91
CA ARG A 94 9.71 -11.80 -6.04
C ARG A 94 9.40 -10.99 -7.28
N THR A 95 8.52 -9.99 -7.16
CA THR A 95 8.15 -9.11 -8.26
C THR A 95 9.34 -8.29 -8.74
N ALA A 96 10.16 -7.76 -7.83
CA ALA A 96 11.40 -7.05 -8.21
C ALA A 96 12.31 -7.94 -9.08
N ARG A 97 12.54 -9.19 -8.66
CA ARG A 97 13.31 -10.18 -9.44
C ARG A 97 12.69 -10.44 -10.82
N ALA A 98 11.39 -10.65 -10.89
CA ALA A 98 10.67 -10.88 -12.16
C ALA A 98 10.77 -9.70 -13.13
N LEU A 99 10.79 -8.46 -12.61
CA LEU A 99 10.97 -7.25 -13.39
C LEU A 99 12.44 -7.01 -13.80
N GLY A 100 13.40 -7.71 -13.18
CA GLY A 100 14.84 -7.48 -13.37
C GLY A 100 15.37 -6.29 -12.55
N LEU A 101 14.66 -5.90 -11.50
CA LEU A 101 15.01 -4.78 -10.63
C LEU A 101 15.80 -5.27 -9.42
N LYS A 102 16.89 -4.57 -9.09
CA LYS A 102 17.64 -4.77 -7.86
C LYS A 102 17.16 -3.77 -6.81
N VAL A 103 16.50 -4.26 -5.77
CA VAL A 103 16.10 -3.42 -4.63
C VAL A 103 17.33 -3.12 -3.77
N PRO A 104 17.65 -1.84 -3.48
CA PRO A 104 18.78 -1.49 -2.62
C PRO A 104 18.65 -2.07 -1.22
N SER A 105 19.75 -2.57 -0.63
CA SER A 105 19.75 -3.10 0.74
C SER A 105 19.30 -2.07 1.77
N SER A 106 19.62 -0.79 1.58
CA SER A 106 19.15 0.30 2.44
C SER A 106 17.64 0.43 2.49
N LEU A 107 16.94 0.07 1.40
CA LEU A 107 15.49 0.10 1.33
C LEU A 107 14.89 -1.18 1.95
N LEU A 108 15.48 -2.34 1.70
CA LEU A 108 15.07 -3.61 2.32
C LEU A 108 15.17 -3.57 3.84
N LEU A 109 16.24 -2.96 4.39
CA LEU A 109 16.43 -2.80 5.83
C LEU A 109 15.41 -1.86 6.49
N ARG A 110 14.75 -1.00 5.71
CA ARG A 110 13.69 -0.09 6.18
C ARG A 110 12.29 -0.63 5.94
N ALA A 111 12.16 -1.71 5.20
CA ALA A 111 10.87 -2.31 4.90
C ALA A 111 10.33 -3.00 6.16
N ASP A 112 9.12 -2.66 6.54
CA ASP A 112 8.40 -3.34 7.62
C ASP A 112 8.07 -4.79 7.23
N ARG A 113 7.97 -5.06 5.93
CA ARG A 113 7.77 -6.41 5.40
C ARG A 113 8.43 -6.58 4.02
N VAL A 114 9.10 -7.71 3.84
CA VAL A 114 9.60 -8.17 2.54
C VAL A 114 8.88 -9.47 2.17
N ILE A 115 8.36 -9.55 0.95
CA ILE A 115 7.75 -10.76 0.38
C ILE A 115 8.77 -11.42 -0.55
N GLU A 116 8.99 -12.72 -0.37
CA GLU A 116 10.00 -13.51 -1.10
C GLU A 116 9.44 -14.28 -2.30
#